data_AF-A0A923CIW2-F1
#
_entry.id   AF-A0A923CIW2-F1
#
_cell.length_a   1.000
_cell.length_b   1.000
_cell.length_c   1.000
_cell.angle_alpha   90.00
_cell.angle_beta   90.00
_cell.angle_gamma   90.00
#
_symmetry.space_group_name_H-M   'P 1'
#
loop_
_entity.id
_entity.type
_entity.pdbx_description
1 polymer ?
#
loop_
_entity_poly.entity_id
_entity_poly.type
_entity_poly.pdbx_seq_one_letter_code
_entity_poly.pdbx_strand_id
1 'polypeptide(L)'
;MYHAVIYGTPAESEFTIDLPLRTNGDRQHRTIVDFISGKPAQTSISVIKVQAGISFVSACPRTGYTHQIRSHLYAIGSPVVGDNLYRIGRLAANSPINDQIQRLALHSYKITFRHPATHLDMTFTAGYPDDFSMVLSYLQ
;
A
#
# COMPACT_ATOMS: atom_id res chain seq x y z
N MET A 1 -10.21 1.56 -3.06
CA MET A 1 -9.64 1.53 -1.70
C MET A 1 -8.91 0.23 -1.51
N TYR A 2 -7.66 0.33 -1.10
CA TYR A 2 -6.79 -0.80 -0.82
C TYR A 2 -6.52 -0.87 0.66
N HIS A 3 -6.23 -2.06 1.15
CA HIS A 3 -5.74 -2.30 2.49
C HIS A 3 -4.34 -2.87 2.40
N ALA A 4 -3.43 -2.36 3.22
CA ALA A 4 -2.03 -2.75 3.20
C ALA A 4 -1.50 -2.98 4.61
N VAL A 5 -0.58 -3.94 4.74
CA VAL A 5 0.24 -4.11 5.94
C VAL A 5 1.62 -3.56 5.62
N ILE A 6 2.09 -2.62 6.42
CA ILE A 6 3.35 -1.90 6.19
C ILE A 6 4.27 -2.04 7.40
N TYR A 7 5.57 -2.00 7.15
CA TYR A 7 6.54 -1.81 8.21
C TYR A 7 6.51 -0.36 8.71
N GLY A 8 6.77 -0.17 9.98
CA GLY A 8 6.81 1.12 10.64
C GLY A 8 5.46 1.57 11.20
N THR A 9 5.53 2.69 11.91
CA THR A 9 4.39 3.36 12.54
C THR A 9 4.36 4.79 12.04
N PRO A 10 3.52 5.12 11.04
CA PRO A 10 3.33 6.51 10.62
C PRO A 10 2.97 7.40 11.82
N ALA A 11 3.52 8.61 11.88
CA ALA A 11 3.28 9.53 13.00
C ALA A 11 1.83 10.05 13.02
N GLU A 12 1.25 10.24 11.84
CA GLU A 12 -0.12 10.72 11.67
C GLU A 12 -1.06 9.55 11.33
N SER A 13 -2.26 9.57 11.90
CA SER A 13 -3.29 8.57 11.63
C SER A 13 -3.92 8.74 10.25
N GLU A 14 -3.89 9.94 9.68
CA GLU A 14 -4.38 10.25 8.34
C GLU A 14 -3.43 11.24 7.67
N PHE A 15 -3.03 10.95 6.43
CA PHE A 15 -2.15 11.84 5.67
C PHE A 15 -2.27 11.54 4.16
N THR A 16 -1.73 12.42 3.33
CA THR A 16 -1.64 12.18 1.88
C THR A 16 -0.18 12.20 1.44
N ILE A 17 0.23 11.16 0.73
CA ILE A 17 1.53 11.11 0.06
C ILE A 17 1.34 11.77 -1.30
N ASP A 18 1.90 12.97 -1.46
CA ASP A 18 1.90 13.74 -2.71
C ASP A 18 3.33 13.82 -3.25
N LEU A 19 3.75 12.75 -3.94
CA LEU A 19 5.08 12.64 -4.49
C LEU A 19 4.96 12.26 -5.97
N PRO A 20 5.60 13.00 -6.89
CA PRO A 20 5.52 12.71 -8.32
C PRO A 20 6.18 11.37 -8.65
N LEU A 21 5.56 10.60 -9.53
CA LEU A 21 5.98 9.25 -9.88
C LEU A 21 6.36 9.13 -11.35
N ARG A 22 7.49 8.46 -11.62
CA ARG A 22 7.87 8.01 -12.95
C ARG A 22 7.82 6.49 -13.02
N THR A 23 6.98 5.96 -13.91
CA THR A 23 6.91 4.52 -14.20
C THR A 23 8.16 4.07 -14.96
N ASN A 24 8.60 2.83 -14.77
CA ASN A 24 9.86 2.31 -15.34
C ASN A 24 11.06 3.25 -15.08
N GLY A 25 11.13 3.70 -13.83
CA GLY A 25 12.09 4.64 -13.29
C GLY A 25 13.54 4.17 -13.33
N ASP A 26 13.77 2.87 -13.22
CA ASP A 26 15.09 2.28 -13.05
C ASP A 26 15.24 0.93 -13.77
N ARG A 27 16.43 0.31 -13.61
CA ARG A 27 16.79 -0.98 -14.23
C ARG A 27 15.93 -2.15 -13.74
N GLN A 28 15.21 -2.00 -12.63
CA GLN A 28 14.28 -3.00 -12.10
C GLN A 28 12.84 -2.76 -12.57
N HIS A 29 12.64 -1.79 -13.49
CA HIS A 29 11.32 -1.38 -13.99
C HIS A 29 10.38 -0.91 -12.86
N ARG A 30 10.94 -0.34 -11.79
CA ARG A 30 10.13 0.19 -10.69
C ARG A 30 9.50 1.51 -11.08
N THR A 31 8.31 1.77 -10.56
CA THR A 31 7.84 3.14 -10.41
C THR A 31 8.63 3.80 -9.29
N ILE A 32 9.21 4.97 -9.53
CA ILE A 32 10.04 5.67 -8.54
C ILE A 32 9.52 7.10 -8.34
N VAL A 33 9.87 7.69 -7.19
CA VAL A 33 9.69 9.12 -6.99
C VAL A 33 10.70 9.88 -7.84
N ASP A 34 10.22 10.83 -8.64
CA ASP A 34 11.04 11.62 -9.56
C ASP A 34 10.48 13.04 -9.68
N PHE A 35 11.18 14.02 -9.10
CA PHE A 35 10.73 15.41 -9.09
C PHE A 35 10.98 16.17 -10.41
N ILE A 36 11.75 15.60 -11.33
CA ILE A 36 12.10 16.24 -12.60
C ILE A 36 11.20 15.71 -13.72
N SER A 37 11.07 14.39 -13.80
CA SER A 37 10.38 13.69 -14.90
C SER A 37 9.16 12.88 -14.46
N GLY A 38 8.84 12.88 -13.16
CA GLY A 38 7.65 12.22 -12.62
C GLY A 38 6.38 12.99 -12.91
N LYS A 39 5.26 12.26 -12.98
CA LYS A 39 3.92 12.84 -13.11
C LYS A 39 3.30 12.99 -11.72
N PRO A 40 2.44 14.01 -11.49
CA PRO A 40 1.74 14.17 -10.22
C PRO A 40 0.99 12.92 -9.83
N ALA A 41 1.20 12.45 -8.60
CA ALA A 41 0.58 11.24 -8.07
C ALA A 41 0.29 11.43 -6.58
N GLN A 42 -0.91 11.03 -6.16
CA GLN A 42 -1.37 11.20 -4.79
C GLN A 42 -2.01 9.93 -4.26
N THR A 43 -1.67 9.57 -3.02
CA THR A 43 -2.28 8.45 -2.30
C THR A 43 -2.65 8.92 -0.89
N SER A 44 -3.94 8.93 -0.58
CA SER A 44 -4.42 9.19 0.77
C SER A 44 -4.30 7.93 1.62
N ILE A 45 -3.76 8.04 2.83
CA ILE A 45 -3.52 6.96 3.77
C ILE A 45 -4.30 7.22 5.05
N SER A 46 -4.93 6.18 5.58
CA SER A 46 -5.50 6.16 6.94
C SER A 46 -4.96 4.95 7.69
N VAL A 47 -4.33 5.19 8.83
CA VAL A 47 -3.83 4.14 9.72
C VAL A 47 -5.01 3.56 10.49
N ILE A 48 -5.28 2.28 10.28
CA ILE A 48 -6.39 1.56 10.92
C ILE A 48 -5.91 0.95 12.23
N LYS A 49 -4.70 0.38 12.23
CA LYS A 49 -4.12 -0.27 13.42
C LYS A 49 -2.60 -0.21 13.41
N VAL A 50 -2.00 -0.18 14.59
CA VAL A 50 -0.56 -0.23 14.79
C VAL A 50 -0.26 -1.26 15.87
N GLN A 51 0.69 -2.15 15.63
CA GLN A 51 1.17 -3.11 16.61
C GLN A 51 2.64 -3.45 16.35
N ALA A 52 3.49 -3.38 17.38
CA ALA A 52 4.89 -3.80 17.33
C ALA A 52 5.71 -3.28 16.12
N GLY A 53 5.50 -2.02 15.73
CA GLY A 53 6.19 -1.41 14.59
C GLY A 53 5.70 -1.89 13.22
N ILE A 54 4.50 -2.48 13.15
CA ILE A 54 3.76 -2.82 11.94
C ILE A 54 2.45 -2.04 11.95
N SER A 55 2.05 -1.53 10.80
CA SER A 55 0.78 -0.82 10.65
C SER A 55 -0.11 -1.48 9.63
N PHE A 56 -1.41 -1.55 9.95
CA PHE A 56 -2.47 -1.85 9.01
C PHE A 56 -3.11 -0.56 8.55
N VAL A 57 -3.11 -0.31 7.24
CA VAL A 57 -3.54 0.97 6.67
C VAL A 57 -4.54 0.79 5.52
N SER A 58 -5.43 1.77 5.39
CA SER A 58 -6.16 2.02 4.17
C SER A 58 -5.35 2.93 3.25
N ALA A 59 -5.27 2.57 1.97
CA ALA A 59 -4.62 3.33 0.93
C ALA A 59 -5.58 3.60 -0.23
N CYS A 60 -5.78 4.88 -0.53
CA CYS A 60 -6.68 5.37 -1.56
C CYS A 60 -5.86 6.17 -2.58
N PRO A 61 -5.35 5.53 -3.66
CA PRO A 61 -4.67 6.25 -4.71
C PRO A 61 -5.69 7.08 -5.49
N ARG A 62 -5.44 8.40 -5.62
CA ARG A 62 -6.25 9.34 -6.41
C ARG A 62 -5.90 9.33 -7.90
N THR A 63 -4.78 8.68 -8.20
CA THR A 63 -4.21 8.45 -9.54
C THR A 63 -3.98 6.94 -9.70
N GLY A 64 -3.68 6.47 -10.90
CA GLY A 64 -3.68 5.04 -11.24
C GLY A 64 -2.35 4.51 -11.77
N TYR A 65 -1.19 5.02 -11.32
CA TYR A 65 0.09 4.56 -11.84
C TYR A 65 0.44 3.15 -11.35
N THR A 66 1.15 2.40 -12.19
CA THR A 66 1.71 1.09 -11.83
C THR A 66 2.51 1.19 -10.53
N HIS A 67 2.26 0.28 -9.59
CA HIS A 67 2.94 0.22 -8.29
C HIS A 67 2.84 1.49 -7.41
N GLN A 68 1.92 2.41 -7.68
CA GLN A 68 1.84 3.71 -6.99
C GLN A 68 1.85 3.58 -5.46
N ILE A 69 0.94 2.79 -4.89
CA ILE A 69 0.86 2.59 -3.42
C ILE A 69 2.19 2.06 -2.88
N ARG A 70 2.78 1.06 -3.55
CA ARG A 70 4.05 0.44 -3.14
C ARG A 70 5.20 1.45 -3.15
N SER A 71 5.32 2.22 -4.23
CA SER A 71 6.35 3.25 -4.39
C SER A 71 6.20 4.39 -3.38
N HIS A 72 4.98 4.88 -3.17
CA HIS A 72 4.70 5.95 -2.20
C HIS A 72 5.01 5.53 -0.78
N LEU A 73 4.51 4.35 -0.36
CA LEU A 73 4.77 3.80 0.97
C LEU A 73 6.26 3.52 1.20
N TYR A 74 6.96 3.00 0.19
CA TYR A 74 8.41 2.84 0.24
C TYR A 74 9.15 4.18 0.38
N ALA A 75 8.74 5.22 -0.36
CA ALA A 75 9.39 6.52 -0.36
C ALA A 75 9.34 7.23 1.01
N ILE A 76 8.30 6.97 1.80
CA ILE A 76 8.18 7.52 3.16
C ILE A 76 8.81 6.62 4.24
N GLY A 77 9.49 5.54 3.85
CA GLY A 77 10.16 4.62 4.78
C GLY A 77 9.25 3.54 5.38
N SER A 78 8.02 3.39 4.89
CA SER A 78 7.03 2.44 5.41
C SER A 78 6.56 1.45 4.34
N PRO A 79 7.44 0.59 3.80
CA PRO A 79 7.14 -0.28 2.67
C PRO A 79 6.14 -1.37 3.04
N VAL A 80 5.47 -1.90 2.02
CA VAL A 80 4.50 -2.99 2.17
C VAL A 80 5.22 -4.28 2.57
N VAL A 81 4.68 -5.00 3.55
CA VAL A 81 5.17 -6.32 3.97
C VAL A 81 5.10 -7.31 2.81
N GLY A 82 6.13 -8.14 2.66
CA GLY A 82 6.23 -9.13 1.57
C GLY A 82 6.46 -8.54 0.17
N ASP A 83 6.76 -7.24 0.05
CA ASP A 83 7.13 -6.64 -1.21
C ASP A 83 8.57 -7.04 -1.61
N ASN A 84 8.72 -7.70 -2.77
CA ASN A 84 10.03 -8.14 -3.26
C ASN A 84 10.78 -7.07 -4.08
N LEU A 85 10.09 -6.01 -4.50
CA LEU A 85 10.61 -4.99 -5.40
C LEU A 85 10.96 -3.69 -4.65
N TYR A 86 10.17 -3.34 -3.64
CA TYR A 86 10.34 -2.16 -2.80
C TYR A 86 10.75 -2.56 -1.38
N ARG A 87 11.98 -3.08 -1.25
CA ARG A 87 12.51 -3.62 0.00
C ARG A 87 13.38 -2.63 0.75
N ILE A 88 13.19 -2.54 2.05
CA ILE A 88 14.15 -1.89 2.95
C ILE A 88 14.92 -2.99 3.66
N GLY A 89 16.22 -3.10 3.34
CA GLY A 89 17.13 -4.21 3.68
C GLY A 89 16.97 -4.86 5.06
N ARG A 90 17.87 -4.57 6.01
CA ARG A 90 17.91 -5.30 7.30
C ARG A 90 16.73 -5.01 8.24
N LEU A 91 15.96 -3.95 8.00
CA LEU A 91 14.84 -3.52 8.86
C LEU A 91 13.69 -4.53 8.87
N ALA A 92 13.47 -5.24 7.76
CA ALA A 92 12.40 -6.21 7.65
C ALA A 92 12.81 -7.64 8.03
N ALA A 93 14.10 -7.99 7.98
CA ALA A 93 14.55 -9.38 7.92
C ALA A 93 14.09 -10.29 9.08
N ASN A 94 13.94 -9.73 10.28
CA ASN A 94 13.62 -10.50 11.50
C ASN A 94 12.23 -10.17 12.08
N SER A 95 11.34 -9.52 11.32
CA SER A 95 10.01 -9.21 11.82
C SER A 95 9.13 -10.48 11.84
N PRO A 96 8.46 -10.82 12.97
CA PRO A 96 7.57 -11.98 13.05
C PRO A 96 6.42 -11.96 12.03
N ILE A 97 6.08 -10.76 11.52
CA ILE A 97 5.05 -10.59 10.49
C ILE A 97 5.40 -11.32 9.18
N ASN A 98 6.70 -11.55 8.92
CA ASN A 98 7.17 -12.19 7.70
C ASN A 98 6.76 -13.67 7.61
N ASP A 99 6.60 -14.32 8.76
CA ASP A 99 6.14 -15.71 8.83
C ASP A 99 4.63 -15.81 8.58
N GLN A 100 3.89 -14.72 8.75
CA GLN A 100 2.44 -14.67 8.61
C GLN A 100 1.99 -14.41 7.16
N ILE A 101 2.80 -13.67 6.38
CA ILE A 101 2.48 -13.39 4.97
C ILE A 101 3.74 -13.32 4.11
N GLN A 102 3.82 -14.25 3.14
CA GLN A 102 4.99 -14.40 2.26
C GLN A 102 4.79 -13.75 0.87
N ARG A 103 3.63 -13.14 0.64
CA ARG A 103 3.33 -12.37 -0.57
C ARG A 103 3.16 -10.90 -0.24
N LEU A 104 3.04 -10.08 -1.28
CA LEU A 104 2.72 -8.67 -1.15
C LEU A 104 1.43 -8.47 -0.32
N ALA A 105 1.57 -7.88 0.86
CA ALA A 105 0.48 -7.58 1.79
C ALA A 105 -0.31 -6.33 1.37
N LEU A 106 -0.82 -6.35 0.13
CA LEU A 106 -1.66 -5.32 -0.46
C LEU A 106 -2.92 -5.96 -1.05
N HIS A 107 -4.09 -5.57 -0.56
CA HIS A 107 -5.38 -6.13 -0.94
C HIS A 107 -6.29 -5.05 -1.52
N SER A 108 -6.84 -5.29 -2.71
CA SER A 108 -7.88 -4.41 -3.29
C SER A 108 -9.22 -4.69 -2.63
N TYR A 109 -9.46 -4.04 -1.49
CA TYR A 109 -10.59 -4.36 -0.63
C TYR A 109 -11.94 -3.86 -1.16
N LYS A 110 -12.02 -2.63 -1.68
CA LYS A 110 -13.29 -2.02 -2.09
C LYS A 110 -13.12 -1.15 -3.33
N ILE A 111 -14.02 -1.30 -4.28
CA ILE A 111 -14.13 -0.41 -5.45
C ILE A 111 -15.54 0.16 -5.53
N THR A 112 -15.62 1.46 -5.81
CA THR A 112 -16.86 2.16 -6.09
C THR A 112 -16.71 2.86 -7.44
N PHE A 113 -17.67 2.66 -8.33
CA PHE A 113 -17.68 3.31 -9.64
C PHE A 113 -19.11 3.50 -10.11
N ARG A 114 -19.29 4.48 -11.01
CA ARG A 114 -20.56 4.72 -11.67
C ARG A 114 -20.73 3.73 -12.81
N HIS A 115 -21.77 2.90 -12.74
CA HIS A 115 -22.01 1.87 -13.74
C HIS A 115 -22.26 2.51 -15.13
N PRO A 116 -21.59 2.05 -16.20
CA PRO A 116 -21.60 2.75 -17.48
C PRO A 116 -22.96 2.75 -18.18
N ALA A 117 -23.80 1.72 -17.95
CA ALA A 117 -25.10 1.60 -18.60
C ALA A 117 -26.27 2.12 -17.74
N THR A 118 -26.19 1.96 -16.41
CA THR A 118 -27.29 2.34 -15.50
C THR A 118 -27.07 3.69 -14.84
N HIS A 119 -25.84 4.21 -14.90
CA HIS A 119 -25.42 5.45 -14.25
C HIS A 119 -25.64 5.49 -12.73
N LEU A 120 -25.88 4.33 -12.10
CA LEU A 120 -25.96 4.17 -10.65
C LEU A 120 -24.57 3.92 -10.08
N ASP A 121 -24.32 4.45 -8.89
CA ASP A 121 -23.11 4.13 -8.15
C ASP A 121 -23.19 2.70 -7.63
N MET A 122 -22.20 1.89 -8.02
CA MET A 122 -22.07 0.51 -7.57
C MET A 122 -20.82 0.38 -6.70
N THR A 123 -20.96 -0.38 -5.62
CA THR A 123 -19.85 -0.68 -4.70
C THR A 123 -19.69 -2.18 -4.58
N PHE A 124 -18.47 -2.65 -4.75
CA PHE A 124 -18.09 -4.05 -4.58
C PHE A 124 -16.97 -4.14 -3.56
N THR A 125 -17.03 -5.17 -2.73
CA THR A 125 -16.03 -5.45 -1.69
C THR A 125 -15.51 -6.86 -1.88
N ALA A 126 -14.20 -7.03 -1.79
CA ALA A 126 -13.54 -8.33 -1.80
C ALA A 126 -13.16 -8.71 -0.36
N GLY A 127 -13.65 -9.87 0.10
CA GLY A 127 -13.26 -10.43 1.39
C GLY A 127 -11.74 -10.61 1.49
N TYR A 128 -11.21 -10.64 2.71
CA TYR A 128 -9.79 -10.89 2.91
C TYR A 128 -9.47 -12.36 2.63
N PRO A 129 -8.37 -12.65 1.92
CA PRO A 129 -7.83 -14.00 1.87
C PRO A 129 -7.30 -14.43 3.25
N ASP A 130 -7.13 -15.74 3.44
CA ASP A 130 -6.80 -16.34 4.74
C ASP A 130 -5.50 -15.79 5.35
N ASP A 131 -4.47 -15.60 4.52
CA ASP A 131 -3.18 -15.03 4.95
C ASP A 131 -3.32 -13.60 5.50
N PHE A 132 -4.13 -12.78 4.86
CA PHE A 132 -4.41 -11.43 5.29
C PHE A 132 -5.23 -11.43 6.59
N SER A 133 -6.17 -12.36 6.73
CA SER A 133 -6.96 -12.55 7.96
C SER A 133 -6.08 -13.01 9.13
N MET A 134 -5.11 -13.90 8.90
CA MET A 134 -4.12 -14.31 9.90
C MET A 134 -3.28 -13.12 10.38
N VAL A 135 -2.82 -12.27 9.45
CA VAL A 135 -2.08 -11.04 9.82
C VAL A 135 -2.93 -10.11 10.67
N LEU A 136 -4.20 -9.88 10.31
CA LEU A 136 -5.08 -9.01 11.10
C LEU A 136 -5.35 -9.57 12.51
N SER A 137 -5.40 -10.89 12.65
CA SER A 137 -5.44 -11.59 13.94
C SER A 137 -4.19 -11.34 14.78
N TYR A 138 -3.01 -11.34 14.15
CA TYR A 138 -1.74 -11.08 14.84
C TYR A 138 -1.62 -9.63 15.33
N LEU A 139 -2.23 -8.69 14.61
CA LEU A 139 -2.23 -7.29 14.99
C LEU A 139 -3.21 -6.98 16.14
N GLN A 140 -3.82 -7.98 16.81
CA GLN A 140 -4.80 -7.83 17.89
C GLN A 140 -4.37 -6.95 19.07
#